data_AF-A0A7C5SG10-F1
#
_entry.id   AF-A0A7C5SG10-F1
#
_cell.length_a   1.000
_cell.length_b   1.000
_cell.length_c   1.000
_cell.angle_alpha   90.00
_cell.angle_beta   90.00
_cell.angle_gamma   90.00
#
_symmetry.space_group_name_H-M   'P 1'
#
loop_
_entity.id
_entity.type
_entity.pdbx_description
1 polymer ?
#
loop_
_entity_poly.entity_id
_entity_poly.type
_entity_poly.pdbx_seq_one_letter_code
_entity_poly.pdbx_strand_id
1 'polypeptide(L)'
;GSAAGFREEIGGSGLEATIRDFVSAGGGFVGFGAGARYAAAEDDWDGTVATPGLALWDGRARGPLTGVGEGLGLVATEASWAAGWRDTAERTVFVGPGAAFFSGGGGEILARWSTGRGSDAEEQQPALLRFFYGAGRGVLAGPLPAVDVRSEGDWSLRDDRWLSSADAEHDQGLLLALVEWAGTGADRRPAHVLPAENPGRRVALYTTRTVAGGAYPALLTALARALEAAGAAPLAIGSREVWWAALDPGAFDLLVMPGGWAAGYVDQLSGVEQEIRDFVAAGGGYMGISAGAFYAADSVLWSGQSYDYPLDLFLGSLEGPLDEIAPWPEHVLTPLRMDDSEIGTGTWSTWYQGEGFFHLPPAEQQAVVESGWYDAAGPHQGTPAVVRHGFGAGRVIYPNLHLEVEEGSDRDWMFTGDRDADGPISDPDSEWELFASMLNWALPATVAPPPVRPSVALPLHFGPGDDSDESLSELQADDAWGAIPTLAVVGDGRLTLAPGQSWQVGGFGARVRLGVEQALLEIESSAPADYQGSATVEWRLGQGAWQSTGLQVHPSSDGEVQIFDLLAAGVSTVDDLEALELRFVHDAGSGGVADFDRVWIRLATDGDAD
;
A
#
# COMPACT_ATOMS: atom_id res chain seq x y z
N GLY A 1 -20.66 -1.84 -0.69
CA GLY A 1 -20.90 -1.70 -2.14
C GLY A 1 -21.65 -2.91 -2.65
N SER A 2 -22.30 -2.81 -3.80
CA SER A 2 -22.74 -3.96 -4.58
C SER A 2 -21.53 -4.62 -5.26
N ALA A 3 -21.60 -5.91 -5.61
CA ALA A 3 -20.54 -6.58 -6.39
C ALA A 3 -20.29 -5.90 -7.75
N ALA A 4 -21.29 -5.19 -8.29
CA ALA A 4 -21.17 -4.40 -9.51
C ALA A 4 -20.22 -3.20 -9.35
N GLY A 5 -20.29 -2.46 -8.22
CA GLY A 5 -19.37 -1.35 -7.96
C GLY A 5 -17.93 -1.80 -7.77
N PHE A 6 -17.73 -2.94 -7.10
CA PHE A 6 -16.41 -3.56 -6.95
C PHE A 6 -15.83 -3.99 -8.32
N ARG A 7 -16.67 -4.45 -9.26
CA ARG A 7 -16.24 -4.80 -10.62
C ARG A 7 -15.79 -3.58 -11.44
N GLU A 8 -16.43 -2.42 -11.24
CA GLU A 8 -16.02 -1.17 -11.89
C GLU A 8 -14.67 -0.67 -11.36
N GLU A 9 -14.37 -0.86 -10.07
CA GLU A 9 -13.08 -0.49 -9.46
C GLU A 9 -11.91 -1.40 -9.89
N ILE A 10 -12.17 -2.66 -10.25
CA ILE A 10 -11.12 -3.69 -10.48
C ILE A 10 -10.76 -3.84 -11.98
N GLY A 11 -11.13 -2.88 -12.83
CA GLY A 11 -10.53 -2.79 -14.18
C GLY A 11 -10.87 -3.95 -15.15
N GLY A 12 -12.07 -4.50 -15.11
CA GLY A 12 -12.59 -5.38 -16.17
C GLY A 12 -12.08 -6.83 -16.19
N SER A 13 -12.42 -7.57 -17.25
CA SER A 13 -12.28 -9.05 -17.33
C SER A 13 -10.84 -9.58 -17.26
N GLY A 14 -9.83 -8.72 -17.47
CA GLY A 14 -8.42 -9.11 -17.43
C GLY A 14 -7.96 -9.47 -16.02
N LEU A 15 -8.26 -8.62 -15.02
CA LEU A 15 -7.87 -8.87 -13.64
C LEU A 15 -8.61 -10.08 -13.03
N GLU A 16 -9.88 -10.27 -13.40
CA GLU A 16 -10.64 -11.47 -13.05
C GLU A 16 -9.95 -12.76 -13.55
N ALA A 17 -9.36 -12.73 -14.75
CA ALA A 17 -8.60 -13.86 -15.29
C ALA A 17 -7.29 -14.07 -14.52
N THR A 18 -6.54 -13.00 -14.25
CA THR A 18 -5.29 -13.08 -13.47
C THR A 18 -5.52 -13.69 -12.08
N ILE A 19 -6.56 -13.27 -11.37
CA ILE A 19 -6.89 -13.85 -10.04
C ILE A 19 -7.24 -15.33 -10.17
N ARG A 20 -8.05 -15.71 -11.18
CA ARG A 20 -8.34 -17.13 -11.45
C ARG A 20 -7.08 -17.92 -11.74
N ASP A 21 -6.20 -17.40 -12.59
CA ASP A 21 -4.98 -18.10 -12.98
C ASP A 21 -4.07 -18.29 -11.75
N PHE A 22 -3.88 -17.26 -10.93
CA PHE A 22 -3.14 -17.33 -9.66
C PHE A 22 -3.68 -18.42 -8.72
N VAL A 23 -4.99 -18.41 -8.44
CA VAL A 23 -5.59 -19.43 -7.57
C VAL A 23 -5.49 -20.81 -8.23
N SER A 24 -5.77 -20.92 -9.54
CA SER A 24 -5.71 -22.20 -10.24
C SER A 24 -4.31 -22.84 -10.24
N ALA A 25 -3.26 -22.02 -10.21
CA ALA A 25 -1.86 -22.43 -10.17
C ALA A 25 -1.40 -22.91 -8.78
N GLY A 26 -2.21 -22.76 -7.73
CA GLY A 26 -1.87 -23.17 -6.36
C GLY A 26 -1.98 -22.06 -5.32
N GLY A 27 -2.28 -20.83 -5.75
CA GLY A 27 -2.50 -19.69 -4.87
C GLY A 27 -3.69 -19.87 -3.92
N GLY A 28 -3.66 -19.10 -2.83
CA GLY A 28 -4.74 -19.05 -1.85
C GLY A 28 -5.68 -17.86 -2.09
N PHE A 29 -6.98 -18.04 -1.86
CA PHE A 29 -7.97 -16.96 -1.87
C PHE A 29 -8.75 -16.95 -0.56
N VAL A 30 -8.95 -15.76 0.02
CA VAL A 30 -9.85 -15.56 1.16
C VAL A 30 -10.74 -14.36 0.87
N GLY A 31 -12.05 -14.60 0.74
CA GLY A 31 -13.04 -13.57 0.53
C GLY A 31 -13.92 -13.38 1.76
N PHE A 32 -14.16 -12.13 2.15
CA PHE A 32 -15.11 -11.77 3.21
C PHE A 32 -16.23 -10.87 2.68
N GLY A 33 -17.46 -11.05 3.16
CA GLY A 33 -18.61 -10.20 2.81
C GLY A 33 -18.78 -10.03 1.29
N ALA A 34 -18.58 -8.80 0.79
CA ALA A 34 -18.66 -8.50 -0.64
C ALA A 34 -17.59 -9.23 -1.49
N GLY A 35 -16.37 -9.40 -0.97
CA GLY A 35 -15.32 -10.18 -1.65
C GLY A 35 -15.68 -11.67 -1.74
N ALA A 36 -16.33 -12.20 -0.71
CA ALA A 36 -16.85 -13.57 -0.73
C ALA A 36 -17.95 -13.76 -1.79
N ARG A 37 -18.84 -12.76 -1.91
CA ARG A 37 -19.89 -12.72 -2.94
C ARG A 37 -19.31 -12.63 -4.34
N TYR A 38 -18.31 -11.77 -4.54
CA TYR A 38 -17.66 -11.60 -5.84
C TYR A 38 -16.98 -12.89 -6.33
N ALA A 39 -16.47 -13.72 -5.42
CA ALA A 39 -15.89 -15.01 -5.75
C ALA A 39 -16.91 -16.13 -6.05
N ALA A 40 -18.19 -15.95 -5.72
CA ALA A 40 -19.24 -16.92 -6.05
C ALA A 40 -19.67 -16.83 -7.52
N ALA A 41 -20.15 -17.93 -8.10
CA ALA A 41 -20.65 -17.96 -9.48
C ALA A 41 -21.97 -17.18 -9.64
N GLU A 42 -22.75 -17.10 -8.56
CA GLU A 42 -23.98 -16.32 -8.50
C GLU A 42 -24.02 -15.46 -7.23
N ASP A 43 -24.32 -14.18 -7.40
CA ASP A 43 -24.57 -13.22 -6.33
C ASP A 43 -26.03 -12.81 -6.38
N ASP A 44 -26.81 -13.31 -5.43
CA ASP A 44 -28.24 -13.07 -5.30
C ASP A 44 -28.42 -12.07 -4.16
N TRP A 45 -28.23 -10.80 -4.51
CA TRP A 45 -28.39 -9.66 -3.62
C TRP A 45 -29.80 -9.13 -3.79
N ASP A 46 -30.58 -8.99 -2.71
CA ASP A 46 -31.96 -8.47 -2.75
C ASP A 46 -32.96 -9.20 -3.67
N GLY A 47 -32.63 -10.43 -4.10
CA GLY A 47 -33.40 -11.19 -5.08
C GLY A 47 -32.98 -10.93 -6.53
N THR A 48 -32.03 -10.03 -6.75
CA THR A 48 -31.39 -9.79 -8.05
C THR A 48 -30.18 -10.72 -8.19
N VAL A 49 -30.28 -11.69 -9.10
CA VAL A 49 -29.16 -12.60 -9.41
C VAL A 49 -28.23 -11.96 -10.43
N ALA A 50 -27.02 -11.65 -9.99
CA ALA A 50 -25.89 -11.32 -10.84
C ALA A 50 -24.95 -12.54 -10.97
N THR A 51 -24.21 -12.61 -12.06
CA THR A 51 -23.06 -13.53 -12.21
C THR A 51 -21.79 -12.73 -11.98
N PRO A 52 -21.17 -12.80 -10.79
CA PRO A 52 -19.92 -12.12 -10.52
C PRO A 52 -18.85 -12.59 -11.50
N GLY A 53 -18.04 -11.66 -12.01
CA GLY A 53 -17.10 -12.00 -13.07
C GLY A 53 -15.92 -12.87 -12.60
N LEU A 54 -15.64 -12.97 -11.29
CA LEU A 54 -14.52 -13.76 -10.75
C LEU A 54 -14.82 -15.27 -10.66
N ALA A 55 -15.94 -15.67 -10.04
CA ALA A 55 -16.47 -17.05 -10.04
C ALA A 55 -15.47 -18.18 -9.68
N LEU A 56 -14.68 -18.01 -8.62
CA LEU A 56 -13.79 -19.04 -8.09
C LEU A 56 -14.55 -20.22 -7.45
N TRP A 57 -15.79 -19.99 -7.01
CA TRP A 57 -16.65 -21.01 -6.39
C TRP A 57 -17.96 -21.17 -7.17
N ASP A 58 -18.36 -22.41 -7.46
CA ASP A 58 -19.49 -22.75 -8.34
C ASP A 58 -20.87 -22.62 -7.67
N GLY A 59 -20.92 -22.18 -6.41
CA GLY A 59 -22.16 -21.94 -5.70
C GLY A 59 -22.66 -20.50 -5.76
N ARG A 60 -23.70 -20.25 -4.97
CA ARG A 60 -24.42 -18.97 -4.88
C ARG A 60 -24.22 -18.33 -3.52
N ALA A 61 -23.79 -17.07 -3.50
CA ALA A 61 -23.85 -16.21 -2.33
C ALA A 61 -25.19 -15.44 -2.31
N ARG A 62 -25.87 -15.39 -1.16
CA ARG A 62 -27.15 -14.70 -0.97
C ARG A 62 -27.07 -13.68 0.16
N GLY A 63 -27.57 -12.46 -0.07
CA GLY A 63 -27.71 -11.44 0.96
C GLY A 63 -28.60 -10.26 0.54
N PRO A 64 -28.72 -9.19 1.35
CA PRO A 64 -28.24 -9.12 2.73
C PRO A 64 -28.98 -10.12 3.62
N LEU A 65 -28.37 -10.53 4.74
CA LEU A 65 -29.07 -11.26 5.80
C LEU A 65 -30.11 -10.32 6.41
N THR A 66 -31.39 -10.58 6.15
CA THR A 66 -32.49 -9.68 6.56
C THR A 66 -32.97 -9.98 7.98
N GLY A 67 -32.87 -11.23 8.44
CA GLY A 67 -33.31 -11.66 9.77
C GLY A 67 -32.42 -11.17 10.91
N VAL A 68 -31.19 -10.78 10.59
CA VAL A 68 -30.15 -10.35 11.54
C VAL A 68 -30.34 -8.90 12.00
N GLY A 69 -31.28 -8.15 11.41
CA GLY A 69 -31.72 -6.83 11.86
C GLY A 69 -31.83 -5.82 10.72
N GLU A 70 -33.03 -5.30 10.47
CA GLU A 70 -33.22 -4.17 9.56
C GLU A 70 -32.68 -2.89 10.20
N GLY A 71 -31.46 -2.55 9.83
CA GLY A 71 -30.74 -1.35 10.23
C GLY A 71 -29.25 -1.57 9.98
N LEU A 72 -28.43 -0.52 10.00
CA LEU A 72 -26.96 -0.65 10.06
C LEU A 72 -26.48 -1.32 11.38
N GLY A 73 -27.39 -2.04 12.07
CA GLY A 73 -27.20 -2.68 13.36
C GLY A 73 -26.39 -3.95 13.17
N LEU A 74 -25.17 -3.86 13.68
CA LEU A 74 -24.17 -4.91 13.67
C LEU A 74 -24.59 -5.93 14.74
N VAL A 75 -24.91 -7.15 14.33
CA VAL A 75 -25.40 -8.18 15.25
C VAL A 75 -24.40 -9.31 15.35
N ALA A 76 -24.10 -9.63 16.60
CA ALA A 76 -23.43 -10.84 16.98
C ALA A 76 -24.25 -12.07 16.60
N THR A 77 -23.68 -12.94 15.78
CA THR A 77 -24.26 -14.26 15.50
C THR A 77 -23.25 -15.33 15.87
N GLU A 78 -23.74 -16.43 16.40
CA GLU A 78 -22.94 -17.61 16.71
C GLU A 78 -22.76 -18.44 15.45
N ALA A 79 -21.54 -18.91 15.21
CA ALA A 79 -21.27 -19.87 14.15
C ALA A 79 -20.89 -21.23 14.75
N SER A 80 -21.55 -22.31 14.32
CA SER A 80 -21.24 -23.68 14.78
C SER A 80 -20.17 -24.33 13.90
N TRP A 81 -19.06 -24.75 14.51
CA TRP A 81 -17.85 -25.23 13.82
C TRP A 81 -17.80 -26.74 13.57
N ALA A 82 -17.19 -27.16 12.46
CA ALA A 82 -16.88 -28.57 12.19
C ALA A 82 -15.89 -29.17 13.21
N ALA A 83 -15.94 -30.50 13.42
CA ALA A 83 -15.10 -31.19 14.39
C ALA A 83 -13.61 -31.11 14.01
N GLY A 84 -12.78 -30.52 14.87
CA GLY A 84 -11.34 -30.28 14.64
C GLY A 84 -10.90 -28.84 14.90
N TRP A 85 -11.84 -27.91 14.83
CA TRP A 85 -11.65 -26.47 15.10
C TRP A 85 -12.08 -26.08 16.54
N ARG A 86 -12.11 -27.07 17.45
CA ARG A 86 -12.98 -27.12 18.65
C ARG A 86 -12.53 -26.35 19.90
N ASP A 87 -11.44 -25.60 19.87
CA ASP A 87 -10.98 -24.88 21.08
C ASP A 87 -11.47 -23.42 21.16
N THR A 88 -12.22 -22.92 20.17
CA THR A 88 -12.87 -21.59 20.25
C THR A 88 -14.37 -21.76 20.47
N ALA A 89 -14.83 -21.35 21.65
CA ALA A 89 -16.26 -21.33 22.00
C ALA A 89 -17.07 -20.42 21.05
N GLU A 90 -18.39 -20.58 21.07
CA GLU A 90 -19.41 -19.72 20.44
C GLU A 90 -18.96 -18.25 20.43
N ARG A 91 -18.73 -17.70 19.25
CA ARG A 91 -18.21 -16.33 19.09
C ARG A 91 -18.97 -15.55 18.04
N THR A 92 -19.36 -14.36 18.49
CA THR A 92 -19.84 -13.22 17.73
C THR A 92 -18.90 -12.90 16.56
N VAL A 93 -19.37 -13.03 15.32
CA VAL A 93 -18.66 -12.50 14.15
C VAL A 93 -19.44 -11.32 13.58
N PHE A 94 -18.73 -10.30 13.10
CA PHE A 94 -19.31 -9.07 12.58
C PHE A 94 -20.08 -9.30 11.28
N VAL A 95 -21.31 -8.80 11.22
CA VAL A 95 -22.20 -8.85 10.06
C VAL A 95 -22.36 -7.45 9.49
N GLY A 96 -21.50 -7.08 8.53
CA GLY A 96 -21.65 -5.83 7.79
C GLY A 96 -22.77 -5.91 6.75
N PRO A 97 -23.12 -4.79 6.09
CA PRO A 97 -24.11 -4.72 5.01
C PRO A 97 -23.71 -5.49 3.75
N GLY A 98 -22.58 -6.21 3.75
CA GLY A 98 -22.15 -7.13 2.69
C GLY A 98 -22.23 -8.60 3.08
N ALA A 99 -22.75 -8.93 4.27
CA ALA A 99 -22.77 -10.31 4.73
C ALA A 99 -23.71 -11.18 3.88
N ALA A 100 -23.27 -12.41 3.64
CA ALA A 100 -23.97 -13.37 2.80
C ALA A 100 -24.02 -14.75 3.46
N PHE A 101 -24.93 -15.59 2.98
CA PHE A 101 -24.86 -17.02 3.20
C PHE A 101 -24.68 -17.75 1.88
N PHE A 102 -24.13 -18.95 1.95
CA PHE A 102 -23.72 -19.71 0.77
C PHE A 102 -24.65 -20.89 0.54
N SER A 103 -25.02 -21.13 -0.71
CA SER A 103 -25.87 -22.26 -1.10
C SER A 103 -25.47 -22.83 -2.46
N GLY A 104 -25.73 -24.11 -2.68
CA GLY A 104 -25.22 -24.80 -3.88
C GLY A 104 -23.70 -24.95 -3.85
N GLY A 105 -23.13 -25.35 -4.99
CA GLY A 105 -21.69 -25.54 -5.16
C GLY A 105 -21.08 -26.73 -4.40
N GLY A 106 -19.81 -26.99 -4.68
CA GLY A 106 -18.96 -27.88 -3.88
C GLY A 106 -18.38 -27.17 -2.64
N GLY A 107 -17.54 -27.87 -1.87
CA GLY A 107 -16.82 -27.28 -0.73
C GLY A 107 -17.24 -27.82 0.64
N GLU A 108 -16.39 -27.57 1.62
CA GLU A 108 -16.59 -27.97 3.01
C GLU A 108 -17.13 -26.79 3.82
N ILE A 109 -18.29 -26.99 4.44
CA ILE A 109 -18.92 -26.00 5.30
C ILE A 109 -18.21 -26.03 6.65
N LEU A 110 -17.54 -24.94 7.00
CA LEU A 110 -16.81 -24.79 8.25
C LEU A 110 -17.70 -24.24 9.36
N ALA A 111 -18.60 -23.32 8.99
CA ALA A 111 -19.52 -22.72 9.94
C ALA A 111 -20.89 -22.39 9.32
N ARG A 112 -21.92 -22.38 10.16
CA ARG A 112 -23.30 -22.02 9.79
C ARG A 112 -23.80 -20.89 10.67
N TRP A 113 -24.63 -20.02 10.10
CA TRP A 113 -25.27 -18.92 10.83
C TRP A 113 -26.18 -19.46 11.94
N SER A 114 -26.09 -18.88 13.13
CA SER A 114 -27.09 -19.00 14.18
C SER A 114 -27.47 -17.62 14.69
N THR A 115 -28.71 -17.25 14.39
CA THR A 115 -29.27 -15.92 14.68
C THR A 115 -30.02 -15.87 16.01
N GLY A 116 -30.23 -17.03 16.65
CA GLY A 116 -31.05 -17.16 17.86
C GLY A 116 -32.55 -16.87 17.64
N ARG A 117 -32.95 -16.49 16.42
CA ARG A 117 -34.33 -16.20 16.02
C ARG A 117 -34.87 -17.41 15.26
N GLY A 118 -35.31 -18.41 16.01
CA GLY A 118 -35.65 -19.77 15.56
C GLY A 118 -36.79 -19.96 14.54
N SER A 119 -36.99 -19.04 13.59
CA SER A 119 -37.97 -19.15 12.50
C SER A 119 -37.44 -18.78 11.11
N ASP A 120 -36.22 -18.25 10.97
CA ASP A 120 -35.81 -17.65 9.71
C ASP A 120 -35.14 -18.69 8.79
N ALA A 121 -35.46 -18.62 7.48
CA ALA A 121 -34.87 -19.47 6.44
C ALA A 121 -33.32 -19.34 6.33
N GLU A 122 -32.77 -18.35 7.03
CA GLU A 122 -31.35 -18.00 7.15
C GLU A 122 -30.65 -18.79 8.28
N GLU A 123 -31.39 -19.35 9.24
CA GLU A 123 -30.83 -20.18 10.33
C GLU A 123 -30.21 -21.46 9.76
N GLN A 124 -29.01 -21.81 10.23
CA GLN A 124 -28.21 -22.94 9.75
C GLN A 124 -27.73 -22.82 8.30
N GLN A 125 -27.89 -21.68 7.62
CA GLN A 125 -27.27 -21.51 6.31
C GLN A 125 -25.74 -21.44 6.43
N PRO A 126 -24.98 -22.00 5.47
CA PRO A 126 -23.52 -21.88 5.46
C PRO A 126 -23.06 -20.42 5.54
N ALA A 127 -22.30 -20.11 6.59
CA ALA A 127 -21.74 -18.78 6.86
C ALA A 127 -20.26 -18.70 6.48
N LEU A 128 -19.58 -19.84 6.46
CA LEU A 128 -18.17 -19.95 6.13
C LEU A 128 -17.95 -21.32 5.49
N LEU A 129 -17.26 -21.31 4.35
CA LEU A 129 -16.87 -22.53 3.65
C LEU A 129 -15.46 -22.42 3.10
N ARG A 130 -14.90 -23.57 2.78
CA ARG A 130 -13.64 -23.71 2.07
C ARG A 130 -13.79 -24.60 0.86
N PHE A 131 -13.05 -24.32 -0.21
CA PHE A 131 -13.18 -25.00 -1.50
C PHE A 131 -11.83 -25.07 -2.21
N PHE A 132 -11.77 -25.86 -3.29
CA PHE A 132 -10.61 -25.92 -4.18
C PHE A 132 -10.98 -25.29 -5.52
N TYR A 133 -10.01 -24.62 -6.14
CA TYR A 133 -10.13 -24.08 -7.49
C TYR A 133 -8.81 -24.35 -8.24
N GLY A 134 -8.86 -25.23 -9.23
CA GLY A 134 -7.63 -25.78 -9.83
C GLY A 134 -6.77 -26.49 -8.77
N ALA A 135 -5.49 -26.11 -8.68
CA ALA A 135 -4.58 -26.58 -7.64
C ALA A 135 -4.63 -25.74 -6.34
N GLY A 136 -5.28 -24.58 -6.36
CA GLY A 136 -5.37 -23.68 -5.22
C GLY A 136 -6.55 -23.93 -4.30
N ARG A 137 -6.65 -23.07 -3.30
CA ARG A 137 -7.54 -23.19 -2.15
C ARG A 137 -8.24 -21.87 -1.91
N GLY A 138 -9.54 -21.92 -1.63
CA GLY A 138 -10.36 -20.74 -1.41
C GLY A 138 -11.19 -20.84 -0.13
N VAL A 139 -11.35 -19.71 0.56
CA VAL A 139 -12.23 -19.56 1.72
C VAL A 139 -13.23 -18.44 1.42
N LEU A 140 -14.51 -18.69 1.65
CA LEU A 140 -15.55 -17.67 1.60
C LEU A 140 -16.18 -17.52 2.98
N ALA A 141 -16.11 -16.33 3.57
CA ALA A 141 -16.85 -15.98 4.78
C ALA A 141 -17.92 -14.92 4.49
N GLY A 142 -19.14 -15.25 4.86
CA GLY A 142 -20.24 -14.31 4.96
C GLY A 142 -19.98 -13.21 6.00
N PRO A 143 -19.53 -13.53 7.22
CA PRO A 143 -19.16 -12.50 8.19
C PRO A 143 -17.79 -11.88 7.86
N LEU A 144 -17.45 -10.80 8.56
CA LEU A 144 -16.14 -10.15 8.51
C LEU A 144 -15.33 -10.54 9.76
N PRO A 145 -14.58 -11.67 9.76
CA PRO A 145 -13.77 -12.07 10.91
C PRO A 145 -12.57 -11.14 11.16
N ALA A 146 -12.29 -10.23 10.22
CA ALA A 146 -11.22 -9.25 10.31
C ALA A 146 -11.58 -7.98 11.11
N VAL A 147 -12.88 -7.73 11.36
CA VAL A 147 -13.32 -6.54 12.10
C VAL A 147 -13.30 -6.82 13.60
N ASP A 148 -12.60 -5.95 14.33
CA ASP A 148 -12.58 -5.94 15.78
C ASP A 148 -13.45 -4.84 16.35
N VAL A 149 -14.43 -5.26 17.11
CA VAL A 149 -15.43 -4.41 17.75
C VAL A 149 -15.03 -4.03 19.18
N ARG A 150 -13.94 -4.60 19.71
CA ARG A 150 -13.44 -4.39 21.07
C ARG A 150 -12.02 -3.86 21.13
N SER A 151 -11.13 -4.26 20.21
CA SER A 151 -9.73 -3.85 20.31
C SER A 151 -9.42 -2.62 19.48
N GLU A 152 -8.63 -1.79 20.13
CA GLU A 152 -7.93 -0.61 19.64
C GLU A 152 -6.94 -0.92 18.50
N GLY A 153 -6.88 -2.16 18.00
CA GLY A 153 -5.83 -2.68 17.13
C GLY A 153 -6.26 -3.12 15.73
N ASP A 154 -7.50 -2.91 15.31
CA ASP A 154 -7.87 -3.10 13.91
C ASP A 154 -7.64 -1.82 13.08
N TRP A 155 -7.28 -2.00 11.81
CA TRP A 155 -6.95 -0.88 10.91
C TRP A 155 -8.20 -0.31 10.25
N SER A 156 -9.37 -0.67 10.76
CA SER A 156 -10.62 -0.38 10.09
C SER A 156 -11.02 1.06 10.42
N LEU A 157 -11.19 1.86 9.36
CA LEU A 157 -11.52 3.30 9.42
C LEU A 157 -12.83 3.63 10.17
N ARG A 158 -13.61 2.64 10.64
CA ARG A 158 -15.03 2.81 10.96
C ARG A 158 -15.46 2.44 12.38
N ASP A 159 -14.61 1.88 13.24
CA ASP A 159 -15.11 1.14 14.41
C ASP A 159 -15.61 1.98 15.60
N ASP A 160 -14.99 3.12 15.92
CA ASP A 160 -15.31 3.80 17.19
C ASP A 160 -16.71 4.45 17.25
N ARG A 161 -17.31 4.80 16.11
CA ARG A 161 -18.58 5.57 16.10
C ARG A 161 -19.85 4.73 16.08
N TRP A 162 -19.78 3.47 15.65
CA TRP A 162 -20.97 2.68 15.31
C TRP A 162 -21.18 1.45 16.20
N LEU A 163 -20.20 1.08 17.01
CA LEU A 163 -20.13 -0.21 17.68
C LEU A 163 -20.01 -0.03 19.20
N SER A 164 -21.15 0.12 19.89
CA SER A 164 -21.19 0.30 21.35
C SER A 164 -21.51 -0.99 22.13
N SER A 165 -21.53 -2.15 21.47
CA SER A 165 -21.91 -3.41 22.12
C SER A 165 -20.70 -4.16 22.68
N ALA A 166 -20.70 -4.35 23.99
CA ALA A 166 -19.60 -4.85 24.80
C ALA A 166 -19.21 -6.34 24.61
N ASP A 167 -19.78 -7.10 23.66
CA ASP A 167 -19.80 -8.57 23.70
C ASP A 167 -19.11 -9.35 22.56
N ALA A 168 -18.21 -8.71 21.80
CA ALA A 168 -17.55 -9.37 20.68
C ALA A 168 -16.04 -9.57 20.91
N GLU A 169 -15.63 -10.81 21.23
CA GLU A 169 -14.20 -11.16 21.24
C GLU A 169 -13.67 -11.34 19.81
N HIS A 170 -12.56 -10.65 19.54
CA HIS A 170 -11.73 -10.80 18.35
C HIS A 170 -11.35 -12.28 18.07
N ASP A 171 -11.41 -12.71 16.81
CA ASP A 171 -10.94 -14.05 16.39
C ASP A 171 -9.88 -13.99 15.28
N GLN A 172 -8.78 -13.26 15.54
CA GLN A 172 -7.50 -13.32 14.82
C GLN A 172 -7.08 -14.78 14.62
N GLY A 173 -7.34 -15.64 15.61
CA GLY A 173 -7.08 -17.06 15.51
C GLY A 173 -7.81 -17.70 14.34
N LEU A 174 -9.09 -17.38 14.17
CA LEU A 174 -9.87 -17.75 13.00
C LEU A 174 -9.30 -17.13 11.73
N LEU A 175 -9.14 -15.80 11.65
CA LEU A 175 -8.62 -15.14 10.45
C LEU A 175 -7.29 -15.76 9.98
N LEU A 176 -6.34 -15.92 10.90
CA LEU A 176 -5.04 -16.53 10.64
C LEU A 176 -5.18 -17.99 10.18
N ALA A 177 -6.09 -18.77 10.77
CA ALA A 177 -6.31 -20.14 10.35
C ALA A 177 -6.98 -20.21 8.96
N LEU A 178 -7.85 -19.27 8.60
CA LEU A 178 -8.41 -19.16 7.25
C LEU A 178 -7.33 -18.83 6.21
N VAL A 179 -6.46 -17.87 6.54
CA VAL A 179 -5.33 -17.47 5.69
C VAL A 179 -4.30 -18.59 5.58
N GLU A 180 -3.89 -19.24 6.69
CA GLU A 180 -2.93 -20.34 6.68
C GLU A 180 -3.47 -21.53 5.88
N TRP A 181 -4.76 -21.86 6.02
CA TRP A 181 -5.36 -22.93 5.22
C TRP A 181 -5.40 -22.57 3.73
N ALA A 182 -5.84 -21.36 3.39
CA ALA A 182 -5.87 -20.92 1.99
C ALA A 182 -4.46 -20.90 1.38
N GLY A 183 -3.44 -20.45 2.11
CA GLY A 183 -2.05 -20.38 1.66
C GLY A 183 -1.34 -21.74 1.63
N THR A 184 -1.44 -22.55 2.69
CA THR A 184 -0.63 -23.78 2.87
C THR A 184 -1.41 -25.09 2.86
N GLY A 185 -2.73 -25.05 3.08
CA GLY A 185 -3.58 -26.23 3.24
C GLY A 185 -3.49 -26.86 4.63
N ALA A 186 -2.81 -26.21 5.57
CA ALA A 186 -2.68 -26.72 6.94
C ALA A 186 -4.00 -26.56 7.72
N ASP A 187 -4.48 -27.67 8.27
CA ASP A 187 -5.66 -27.75 9.14
C ASP A 187 -5.29 -27.53 10.61
N ARG A 188 -4.56 -26.46 10.90
CA ARG A 188 -4.18 -26.12 12.28
C ARG A 188 -4.25 -24.61 12.49
N ARG A 189 -4.51 -24.21 13.73
CA ARG A 189 -4.29 -22.83 14.14
C ARG A 189 -2.78 -22.57 14.05
N PRO A 190 -2.34 -21.48 13.40
CA PRO A 190 -0.93 -21.15 13.42
C PRO A 190 -0.53 -20.95 14.88
N ALA A 191 0.63 -21.46 15.27
CA ALA A 191 1.27 -20.90 16.45
C ALA A 191 1.36 -19.38 16.20
N HIS A 192 1.19 -18.55 17.23
CA HIS A 192 1.52 -17.12 17.11
C HIS A 192 3.02 -17.03 16.85
N VAL A 193 3.42 -17.21 15.60
CA VAL A 193 4.77 -17.06 15.12
C VAL A 193 4.86 -15.59 14.83
N LEU A 194 5.33 -14.82 15.82
CA LEU A 194 6.07 -13.60 15.49
C LEU A 194 7.06 -14.03 14.40
N PRO A 195 7.06 -13.40 13.21
CA PRO A 195 7.75 -13.92 12.05
C PRO A 195 9.26 -13.94 12.32
N ALA A 196 9.74 -15.05 12.90
CA ALA A 196 11.14 -15.28 13.19
C ALA A 196 11.96 -15.49 11.91
N GLU A 197 11.29 -15.57 10.76
CA GLU A 197 11.87 -15.91 9.45
C GLU A 197 11.61 -14.85 8.38
N ASN A 198 11.13 -13.64 8.71
CA ASN A 198 11.09 -12.58 7.69
C ASN A 198 12.52 -12.00 7.55
N PRO A 199 13.20 -12.17 6.39
CA PRO A 199 14.54 -11.63 6.19
C PRO A 199 14.58 -10.09 6.10
N GLY A 200 13.42 -9.44 6.03
CA GLY A 200 13.28 -7.98 6.06
C GLY A 200 13.53 -7.36 7.44
N ARG A 201 13.65 -6.03 7.48
CA ARG A 201 13.77 -5.29 8.74
C ARG A 201 12.50 -5.40 9.56
N ARG A 202 12.62 -5.73 10.84
CA ARG A 202 11.46 -6.03 11.69
C ARG A 202 11.03 -4.74 12.36
N VAL A 203 9.99 -4.13 11.81
CA VAL A 203 9.50 -2.84 12.29
C VAL A 203 8.23 -3.06 13.11
N ALA A 204 8.24 -2.63 14.37
CA ALA A 204 7.03 -2.52 15.17
C ALA A 204 6.29 -1.24 14.75
N LEU A 205 5.11 -1.37 14.16
CA LEU A 205 4.24 -0.25 13.84
C LEU A 205 3.18 -0.14 14.94
N TYR A 206 3.15 0.97 15.68
CA TYR A 206 2.13 1.18 16.71
C TYR A 206 0.78 1.54 16.10
N THR A 207 -0.29 0.82 16.45
CA THR A 207 -1.60 0.97 15.77
C THR A 207 -2.76 1.33 16.69
N THR A 208 -2.52 1.55 17.98
CA THR A 208 -3.59 1.73 18.96
C THR A 208 -4.37 3.02 18.73
N ARG A 209 -5.69 2.91 18.58
CA ARG A 209 -6.63 4.04 18.63
C ARG A 209 -7.70 3.82 19.69
N THR A 210 -8.05 4.90 20.38
CA THR A 210 -9.12 4.95 21.38
C THR A 210 -10.01 6.17 21.17
N VAL A 211 -11.09 6.23 21.93
CA VAL A 211 -11.90 7.46 22.07
C VAL A 211 -11.10 8.66 22.59
N ALA A 212 -9.98 8.42 23.28
CA ALA A 212 -9.06 9.46 23.74
C ALA A 212 -8.05 9.88 22.66
N GLY A 213 -8.05 9.24 21.49
CA GLY A 213 -7.11 9.48 20.38
C GLY A 213 -6.12 8.33 20.18
N GLY A 214 -4.90 8.64 19.76
CA GLY A 214 -3.87 7.67 19.36
C GLY A 214 -3.63 7.69 17.85
N ALA A 215 -3.29 6.54 17.27
CA ALA A 215 -2.96 6.41 15.86
C ALA A 215 -4.19 6.69 14.99
N TYR A 216 -4.02 7.44 13.89
CA TYR A 216 -5.09 7.62 12.91
C TYR A 216 -5.12 6.47 11.91
N PRO A 217 -6.23 5.72 11.76
CA PRO A 217 -6.24 4.51 10.96
C PRO A 217 -6.05 4.77 9.46
N ALA A 218 -6.41 5.96 8.99
CA ALA A 218 -6.16 6.37 7.60
C ALA A 218 -4.66 6.43 7.26
N LEU A 219 -3.83 6.82 8.23
CA LEU A 219 -2.39 6.90 8.04
C LEU A 219 -1.69 5.55 8.22
N LEU A 220 -2.32 4.60 8.93
CA LEU A 220 -1.71 3.30 9.19
C LEU A 220 -1.49 2.50 7.90
N THR A 221 -2.41 2.59 6.94
CA THR A 221 -2.24 1.94 5.63
C THR A 221 -1.12 2.60 4.83
N ALA A 222 -1.11 3.93 4.75
CA ALA A 222 -0.07 4.70 4.07
C ALA A 222 1.31 4.37 4.64
N LEU A 223 1.43 4.42 5.97
CA LEU A 223 2.66 4.11 6.68
C LEU A 223 3.11 2.66 6.50
N ALA A 224 2.20 1.69 6.53
CA ALA A 224 2.54 0.30 6.26
C ALA A 224 3.11 0.13 4.84
N ARG A 225 2.52 0.80 3.85
CA ARG A 225 2.98 0.77 2.45
C ARG A 225 4.33 1.46 2.28
N ALA A 226 4.53 2.62 2.89
CA ALA A 226 5.82 3.32 2.90
C ALA A 226 6.92 2.46 3.56
N LEU A 227 6.61 1.75 4.65
CA LEU A 227 7.53 0.81 5.29
C LEU A 227 7.88 -0.38 4.39
N GLU A 228 6.88 -1.00 3.76
CA GLU A 228 7.08 -2.09 2.79
C GLU A 228 7.95 -1.64 1.60
N ALA A 229 7.66 -0.46 1.04
CA ALA A 229 8.43 0.12 -0.05
C ALA A 229 9.88 0.43 0.36
N ALA A 230 10.11 0.81 1.62
CA ALA A 230 11.44 0.97 2.20
C ALA A 230 12.16 -0.37 2.54
N GLY A 231 11.57 -1.51 2.17
CA GLY A 231 12.13 -2.85 2.41
C GLY A 231 12.03 -3.33 3.85
N ALA A 232 11.11 -2.76 4.64
CA ALA A 232 10.76 -3.25 5.96
C ALA A 232 9.57 -4.21 5.92
N ALA A 233 9.46 -5.01 6.98
CA ALA A 233 8.31 -5.85 7.26
C ALA A 233 7.62 -5.29 8.51
N PRO A 234 6.63 -4.39 8.35
CA PRO A 234 5.90 -3.85 9.48
C PRO A 234 5.05 -4.93 10.15
N LEU A 235 5.08 -4.94 11.48
CA LEU A 235 4.17 -5.71 12.32
C LEU A 235 3.40 -4.75 13.21
N ALA A 236 2.08 -4.74 13.06
CA ALA A 236 1.19 -3.99 13.93
C ALA A 236 1.37 -4.45 15.39
N ILE A 237 1.58 -3.49 16.29
CA ILE A 237 1.56 -3.71 17.74
C ILE A 237 0.62 -2.68 18.38
N GLY A 238 -0.11 -3.11 19.40
CA GLY A 238 -0.95 -2.24 20.21
C GLY A 238 -0.29 -1.86 21.54
N SER A 239 -1.01 -1.06 22.31
CA SER A 239 -0.68 -0.70 23.70
C SER A 239 -0.41 -1.97 24.50
N ARG A 240 -1.28 -2.97 24.39
CA ARG A 240 -1.18 -4.26 25.08
C ARG A 240 0.15 -4.98 24.85
N GLU A 241 0.63 -5.02 23.61
CA GLU A 241 1.92 -5.64 23.27
C GLU A 241 3.08 -4.88 23.91
N VAL A 242 3.03 -3.53 23.92
CA VAL A 242 4.02 -2.70 24.62
C VAL A 242 3.99 -2.98 26.13
N TRP A 243 2.79 -3.05 26.73
CA TRP A 243 2.60 -3.34 28.16
C TRP A 243 3.16 -4.70 28.61
N TRP A 244 3.28 -5.64 27.68
CA TRP A 244 3.80 -6.99 27.95
C TRP A 244 5.25 -7.17 27.49
N ALA A 245 5.98 -6.07 27.32
CA ALA A 245 7.39 -6.03 26.94
C ALA A 245 7.67 -6.77 25.61
N ALA A 246 6.76 -6.65 24.63
CA ALA A 246 6.98 -7.20 23.29
C ALA A 246 8.05 -6.40 22.51
N LEU A 247 8.42 -5.20 22.95
CA LEU A 247 9.50 -4.40 22.39
C LEU A 247 10.87 -4.97 22.79
N ASP A 248 11.18 -6.16 22.28
CA ASP A 248 12.49 -6.80 22.41
C ASP A 248 13.37 -6.40 21.22
N PRO A 249 14.58 -5.85 21.41
CA PRO A 249 15.55 -5.66 20.32
C PRO A 249 15.92 -6.96 19.58
N GLY A 250 15.72 -8.10 20.24
CA GLY A 250 15.80 -9.43 19.64
C GLY A 250 14.65 -9.77 18.69
N ALA A 251 13.53 -9.04 18.75
CA ALA A 251 12.34 -9.23 17.92
C ALA A 251 12.12 -8.07 16.91
N PHE A 252 12.45 -6.84 17.29
CA PHE A 252 12.26 -5.63 16.49
C PHE A 252 13.52 -4.81 16.39
N ASP A 253 13.72 -4.16 15.24
CA ASP A 253 14.84 -3.27 14.98
C ASP A 253 14.46 -1.80 15.18
N LEU A 254 13.16 -1.49 15.06
CA LEU A 254 12.62 -0.12 15.08
C LEU A 254 11.17 -0.12 15.58
N LEU A 255 10.82 0.86 16.41
CA LEU A 255 9.44 1.25 16.70
C LEU A 255 9.06 2.48 15.87
N VAL A 256 7.96 2.40 15.14
CA VAL A 256 7.36 3.54 14.42
C VAL A 256 6.06 3.94 15.11
N MET A 257 6.00 5.18 15.57
CA MET A 257 4.80 5.80 16.15
C MET A 257 4.18 6.73 15.10
N PRO A 258 2.98 6.41 14.58
CA PRO A 258 2.35 7.18 13.50
C PRO A 258 1.81 8.52 13.99
N GLY A 259 1.36 9.34 13.04
CA GLY A 259 0.56 10.51 13.37
C GLY A 259 -0.85 10.17 13.87
N GLY A 260 -1.53 11.20 14.38
CA GLY A 260 -2.81 11.07 15.04
C GLY A 260 -3.02 12.06 16.18
N TRP A 261 -3.41 11.58 17.36
CA TRP A 261 -3.62 12.43 18.53
C TRP A 261 -2.76 11.98 19.72
N ALA A 262 -1.71 12.75 20.01
CA ALA A 262 -0.65 12.36 20.92
C ALA A 262 -1.11 12.18 22.38
N ALA A 263 -2.12 12.93 22.84
CA ALA A 263 -2.65 12.71 24.19
C ALA A 263 -3.27 11.31 24.35
N GLY A 264 -3.77 10.71 23.25
CA GLY A 264 -4.21 9.32 23.27
C GLY A 264 -3.05 8.34 23.51
N TYR A 265 -1.86 8.61 22.97
CA TYR A 265 -0.66 7.82 23.27
C TYR A 265 -0.27 7.94 24.75
N VAL A 266 -0.31 9.15 25.31
CA VAL A 266 -0.07 9.37 26.74
C VAL A 266 -1.02 8.54 27.61
N ASP A 267 -2.31 8.55 27.29
CA ASP A 267 -3.31 7.78 28.04
C ASP A 267 -3.10 6.25 27.89
N GLN A 268 -2.81 5.78 26.67
CA GLN A 268 -2.68 4.35 26.36
C GLN A 268 -1.40 3.71 26.90
N LEU A 269 -0.30 4.47 26.93
CA LEU A 269 1.04 4.01 27.28
C LEU A 269 1.50 4.49 28.66
N SER A 270 0.59 5.10 29.43
CA SER A 270 0.88 5.62 30.77
C SER A 270 1.47 4.56 31.69
N GLY A 271 2.74 4.70 32.06
CA GLY A 271 3.43 3.78 32.98
C GLY A 271 4.31 2.72 32.29
N VAL A 272 4.38 2.70 30.96
CA VAL A 272 5.28 1.82 30.17
C VAL A 272 6.22 2.59 29.24
N GLU A 273 6.33 3.90 29.40
CA GLU A 273 7.25 4.75 28.65
C GLU A 273 8.71 4.31 28.84
N GLN A 274 9.03 3.78 30.03
CA GLN A 274 10.35 3.24 30.31
C GLN A 274 10.69 2.03 29.43
N GLU A 275 9.71 1.20 29.06
CA GLU A 275 9.94 0.05 28.17
C GLU A 275 10.35 0.52 26.77
N ILE A 276 9.73 1.60 26.27
CA ILE A 276 10.11 2.22 24.99
C ILE A 276 11.52 2.81 25.09
N ARG A 277 11.83 3.55 26.15
CA ARG A 277 13.17 4.10 26.38
C ARG A 277 14.22 2.99 26.49
N ASP A 278 13.92 1.90 27.19
CA ASP A 278 14.84 0.77 27.35
C ASP A 278 15.07 0.03 26.03
N PHE A 279 14.03 -0.15 25.22
CA PHE A 279 14.14 -0.71 23.86
C PHE A 279 15.10 0.12 22.99
N VAL A 280 14.90 1.44 22.94
CA VAL A 280 15.78 2.34 22.17
C VAL A 280 17.20 2.35 22.75
N ALA A 281 17.32 2.47 24.08
CA ALA A 281 18.62 2.49 24.74
C ALA A 281 19.44 1.20 24.52
N ALA A 282 18.77 0.07 24.36
CA ALA A 282 19.38 -1.24 24.06
C ALA A 282 19.80 -1.42 22.59
N GLY A 283 19.50 -0.45 21.71
CA GLY A 283 19.93 -0.44 20.31
C GLY A 283 18.79 -0.46 19.30
N GLY A 284 17.54 -0.57 19.74
CA GLY A 284 16.38 -0.37 18.86
C GLY A 284 16.31 1.08 18.34
N GLY A 285 15.69 1.27 17.18
CA GLY A 285 15.39 2.60 16.66
C GLY A 285 14.04 3.13 17.14
N TYR A 286 13.83 4.45 17.06
CA TYR A 286 12.50 5.06 17.14
C TYR A 286 12.29 6.05 16.01
N MET A 287 11.11 6.01 15.38
CA MET A 287 10.64 7.01 14.43
C MET A 287 9.26 7.49 14.87
N GLY A 288 9.15 8.79 15.19
CA GLY A 288 7.88 9.42 15.55
C GLY A 288 7.42 10.36 14.46
N ILE A 289 6.23 10.13 13.90
CA ILE A 289 5.66 10.94 12.83
C ILE A 289 4.53 11.79 13.39
N SER A 290 4.53 13.11 13.15
CA SER A 290 3.46 14.02 13.61
C SER A 290 3.13 13.81 15.11
N ALA A 291 1.97 13.29 15.49
CA ALA A 291 1.64 12.91 16.88
C ALA A 291 2.65 11.99 17.57
N GLY A 292 3.31 11.09 16.83
CA GLY A 292 4.40 10.26 17.35
C GLY A 292 5.66 11.06 17.68
N ALA A 293 5.91 12.17 16.98
CA ALA A 293 6.96 13.13 17.33
C ALA A 293 6.57 13.96 18.55
N PHE A 294 5.32 14.44 18.60
CA PHE A 294 4.77 15.13 19.77
C PHE A 294 4.93 14.25 21.02
N TYR A 295 4.46 13.01 20.99
CA TYR A 295 4.52 12.08 22.12
C TYR A 295 5.93 11.83 22.65
N ALA A 296 6.96 11.85 21.79
CA ALA A 296 8.35 11.63 22.17
C ALA A 296 9.00 12.81 22.92
N ALA A 297 8.40 13.99 22.86
CA ALA A 297 8.94 15.20 23.46
C ALA A 297 8.63 15.30 24.96
N ASP A 298 9.48 16.04 25.68
CA ASP A 298 9.29 16.42 27.08
C ASP A 298 8.01 17.25 27.25
N SER A 299 7.76 18.19 26.34
CA SER A 299 6.54 18.99 26.37
C SER A 299 6.05 19.45 25.00
N VAL A 300 4.75 19.74 24.94
CA VAL A 300 4.07 20.20 23.73
C VAL A 300 3.26 21.46 24.03
N LEU A 301 3.42 22.49 23.21
CA LEU A 301 2.54 23.65 23.16
C LEU A 301 1.55 23.44 22.02
N TRP A 302 0.35 22.95 22.33
CA TRP A 302 -0.72 22.70 21.36
C TRP A 302 -1.82 23.76 21.46
N SER A 303 -2.02 24.55 20.39
CA SER A 303 -2.97 25.67 20.33
C SER A 303 -2.82 26.64 21.51
N GLY A 304 -1.58 26.94 21.90
CA GLY A 304 -1.26 27.82 23.03
C GLY A 304 -1.45 27.21 24.42
N GLN A 305 -1.80 25.92 24.51
CA GLN A 305 -1.88 25.17 25.77
C GLN A 305 -0.68 24.24 25.93
N SER A 306 -0.06 24.22 27.11
CA SER A 306 1.10 23.39 27.40
C SER A 306 0.68 22.04 27.97
N TYR A 307 1.28 20.98 27.44
CA TYR A 307 1.10 19.59 27.82
C TYR A 307 2.46 18.98 28.17
N ASP A 308 2.48 18.12 29.18
CA ASP A 308 3.66 17.38 29.69
C ASP A 308 3.55 15.93 29.23
N TYR A 309 4.52 15.45 28.46
CA TYR A 309 4.46 14.15 27.78
C TYR A 309 5.61 13.24 28.27
N PRO A 310 5.30 12.11 28.93
CA PRO A 310 6.26 11.39 29.77
C PRO A 310 7.24 10.47 29.03
N LEU A 311 7.27 10.47 27.69
CA LEU A 311 8.14 9.55 26.93
C LEU A 311 9.61 10.00 26.96
N ASP A 312 9.89 11.30 26.97
CA ASP A 312 11.23 11.88 27.19
C ASP A 312 12.35 11.26 26.32
N LEU A 313 12.03 10.85 25.08
CA LEU A 313 13.06 10.48 24.11
C LEU A 313 13.73 11.73 23.55
N PHE A 314 12.96 12.79 23.33
CA PHE A 314 13.41 14.13 22.96
C PHE A 314 13.19 15.08 24.13
N LEU A 315 14.26 15.67 24.67
CA LEU A 315 14.19 16.55 25.85
C LEU A 315 13.85 18.01 25.50
N GLY A 316 13.54 18.29 24.23
CA GLY A 316 13.02 19.58 23.80
C GLY A 316 11.50 19.61 23.80
N SER A 317 10.94 20.70 23.27
CA SER A 317 9.50 20.86 23.15
C SER A 317 9.06 21.01 21.70
N LEU A 318 7.81 20.72 21.40
CA LEU A 318 7.20 21.04 20.09
C LEU A 318 6.10 22.07 20.25
N GLU A 319 5.89 22.87 19.21
CA GLU A 319 4.83 23.88 19.15
C GLU A 319 4.01 23.73 17.87
N GLY A 320 2.69 23.58 18.00
CA GLY A 320 1.73 23.45 16.90
C GLY A 320 0.28 23.65 17.37
N PRO A 321 -0.74 23.47 16.53
CA PRO A 321 -0.60 23.47 15.07
C PRO A 321 -0.11 24.85 14.57
N LEU A 322 0.50 24.87 13.40
CA LEU A 322 0.88 26.09 12.69
C LEU A 322 -0.27 26.56 11.79
N ASP A 323 -1.24 27.26 12.38
CA ASP A 323 -2.45 27.71 11.68
C ASP A 323 -2.16 28.62 10.46
N GLU A 324 -0.96 29.20 10.37
CA GLU A 324 -0.52 29.98 9.21
C GLU A 324 -0.15 29.12 7.98
N ILE A 325 0.12 27.82 8.16
CA ILE A 325 0.31 26.87 7.05
C ILE A 325 -1.05 26.34 6.61
N ALA A 326 -1.76 25.68 7.53
CA ALA A 326 -3.17 25.31 7.39
C ALA A 326 -3.84 25.29 8.77
N PRO A 327 -5.06 25.85 8.94
CA PRO A 327 -5.80 25.77 10.19
C PRO A 327 -6.17 24.33 10.52
N TRP A 328 -5.89 23.83 11.71
CA TRP A 328 -6.32 22.47 12.09
C TRP A 328 -7.87 22.34 12.07
N PRO A 329 -8.46 21.28 11.47
CA PRO A 329 -7.83 20.06 10.94
C PRO A 329 -7.63 20.02 9.41
N GLU A 330 -7.58 21.17 8.76
CA GLU A 330 -7.28 21.28 7.33
C GLU A 330 -5.83 20.84 7.04
N HIS A 331 -5.58 20.45 5.79
CA HIS A 331 -4.29 19.97 5.32
C HIS A 331 -3.83 20.75 4.08
N VAL A 332 -2.53 20.75 3.81
CA VAL A 332 -1.94 21.31 2.58
C VAL A 332 -0.56 20.71 2.32
N LEU A 333 -0.19 20.60 1.05
CA LEU A 333 1.20 20.35 0.67
C LEU A 333 2.10 21.50 1.08
N THR A 334 3.13 21.20 1.86
CA THR A 334 4.04 22.18 2.44
C THR A 334 5.49 21.85 2.08
N PRO A 335 6.28 22.82 1.57
CA PRO A 335 7.66 22.57 1.21
C PRO A 335 8.53 22.36 2.46
N LEU A 336 9.23 21.23 2.49
CA LEU A 336 10.22 20.81 3.48
C LEU A 336 11.62 20.88 2.86
N ARG A 337 12.50 21.72 3.40
CA ARG A 337 13.91 21.74 2.99
C ARG A 337 14.73 20.80 3.87
N MET A 338 15.39 19.83 3.27
CA MET A 338 16.35 18.91 3.89
C MET A 338 17.80 19.35 3.62
N ASP A 339 18.65 19.30 4.64
CA ASP A 339 20.09 19.58 4.53
C ASP A 339 20.87 18.67 5.48
N ASP A 340 20.79 17.36 5.23
CA ASP A 340 21.42 16.35 6.06
C ASP A 340 22.03 15.23 5.20
N SER A 341 23.36 15.16 5.13
CA SER A 341 24.05 14.18 4.31
C SER A 341 23.80 12.70 4.69
N GLU A 342 23.28 12.44 5.89
CA GLU A 342 22.93 11.07 6.31
C GLU A 342 21.49 10.67 5.97
N ILE A 343 20.62 11.65 5.70
CA ILE A 343 19.18 11.45 5.45
C ILE A 343 18.82 11.84 4.03
N GLY A 344 19.12 13.07 3.62
CA GLY A 344 18.73 13.62 2.34
C GLY A 344 19.00 15.13 2.25
N THR A 345 19.06 15.63 1.03
CA THR A 345 19.21 17.06 0.74
C THR A 345 18.20 17.47 -0.33
N GLY A 346 17.74 18.71 -0.31
CA GLY A 346 16.81 19.24 -1.32
C GLY A 346 15.57 19.84 -0.69
N THR A 347 14.58 20.16 -1.52
CA THR A 347 13.26 20.59 -1.08
C THR A 347 12.26 19.55 -1.55
N TRP A 348 11.37 19.15 -0.66
CA TRP A 348 10.34 18.14 -0.85
C TRP A 348 8.98 18.80 -0.63
N SER A 349 7.96 18.41 -1.38
CA SER A 349 6.56 18.70 -1.04
C SER A 349 6.13 17.68 0.01
N THR A 350 5.35 18.05 1.02
CA THR A 350 4.97 17.07 2.06
C THR A 350 3.61 17.39 2.63
N TRP A 351 2.82 16.38 2.94
CA TRP A 351 1.55 16.55 3.64
C TRP A 351 1.74 17.18 5.03
N TYR A 352 1.16 18.37 5.21
CA TYR A 352 0.97 19.01 6.49
C TYR A 352 -0.50 18.93 6.92
N GLN A 353 -0.75 18.45 8.13
CA GLN A 353 -2.05 18.44 8.80
C GLN A 353 -1.89 18.74 10.30
N GLY A 354 -1.54 19.98 10.62
CA GLY A 354 -1.52 20.46 12.01
C GLY A 354 -0.28 20.08 12.80
N GLU A 355 0.81 19.73 12.14
CA GLU A 355 2.09 19.51 12.79
C GLU A 355 2.66 20.83 13.33
N GLY A 356 3.82 20.71 13.96
CA GLY A 356 4.51 21.80 14.65
C GLY A 356 5.96 21.94 14.23
N PHE A 357 6.73 22.70 15.00
CA PHE A 357 8.19 22.76 14.88
C PHE A 357 8.87 22.45 16.22
N PHE A 358 10.15 22.10 16.15
CA PHE A 358 10.94 21.72 17.33
C PHE A 358 11.63 22.92 17.97
N HIS A 359 11.51 23.04 19.29
CA HIS A 359 12.38 23.82 20.15
C HIS A 359 13.44 22.89 20.75
N LEU A 360 14.69 23.09 20.36
CA LEU A 360 15.77 22.21 20.79
C LEU A 360 16.10 22.37 22.28
N PRO A 361 16.43 21.28 22.98
CA PRO A 361 16.98 21.36 24.34
C PRO A 361 18.38 21.98 24.33
N PRO A 362 18.87 22.46 25.49
CA PRO A 362 20.28 22.81 25.64
C PRO A 362 21.18 21.63 25.24
N ALA A 363 22.24 21.91 24.46
CA ALA A 363 23.12 20.88 23.92
C ALA A 363 23.82 20.04 25.01
N GLU A 364 23.98 20.57 26.24
CA GLU A 364 24.52 19.83 27.37
C GLU A 364 23.56 18.78 27.93
N GLN A 365 22.25 18.91 27.67
CA GLN A 365 21.22 17.94 28.05
C GLN A 365 21.06 16.88 26.98
N GLN A 366 20.96 17.30 25.71
CA GLN A 366 20.82 16.39 24.59
C GLN A 366 21.35 17.05 23.30
N ALA A 367 22.29 16.39 22.63
CA ALA A 367 22.80 16.84 21.34
C ALA A 367 21.84 16.39 20.23
N VAL A 368 21.22 17.36 19.55
CA VAL A 368 20.21 17.13 18.50
C VAL A 368 20.68 17.73 17.19
N VAL A 369 20.46 17.00 16.10
CA VAL A 369 20.71 17.45 14.72
C VAL A 369 19.39 17.90 14.12
N GLU A 370 19.34 19.13 13.61
CA GLU A 370 18.27 19.61 12.75
C GLU A 370 18.54 19.08 11.34
N SER A 371 17.64 18.26 10.81
CA SER A 371 17.79 17.62 9.50
C SER A 371 16.95 18.31 8.42
N GLY A 372 15.83 18.91 8.80
CA GLY A 372 14.88 19.53 7.89
C GLY A 372 14.15 20.72 8.51
N TRP A 373 13.75 21.68 7.67
CA TRP A 373 13.11 22.93 8.07
C TRP A 373 11.94 23.25 7.14
N TYR A 374 10.91 23.90 7.68
CA TYR A 374 9.85 24.48 6.85
C TYR A 374 10.43 25.50 5.86
N ASP A 375 10.12 25.36 4.58
CA ASP A 375 10.50 26.30 3.52
C ASP A 375 9.29 27.08 2.97
N ALA A 376 8.15 26.98 3.65
CA ALA A 376 6.96 27.75 3.33
C ALA A 376 7.17 29.21 3.73
N ALA A 377 6.79 30.14 2.85
CA ALA A 377 6.85 31.57 3.15
C ALA A 377 5.89 31.89 4.31
N GLY A 378 6.41 32.44 5.40
CA GLY A 378 5.59 32.71 6.58
C GLY A 378 6.41 32.92 7.86
N PRO A 379 5.74 33.07 9.02
CA PRO A 379 6.42 33.25 10.30
C PRO A 379 7.25 32.03 10.73
N HIS A 380 6.96 30.85 10.17
CA HIS A 380 7.62 29.59 10.51
C HIS A 380 8.69 29.17 9.49
N GLN A 381 9.02 30.03 8.51
CA GLN A 381 10.10 29.71 7.58
C GLN A 381 11.43 29.51 8.32
N GLY A 382 12.08 28.38 8.07
CA GLY A 382 13.36 28.04 8.67
C GLY A 382 13.26 27.51 10.11
N THR A 383 12.07 27.24 10.64
CA THR A 383 11.95 26.50 11.91
C THR A 383 12.16 25.00 11.67
N PRO A 384 12.74 24.24 12.62
CA PRO A 384 13.04 22.83 12.42
C PRO A 384 11.76 21.99 12.35
N ALA A 385 11.61 21.22 11.27
CA ALA A 385 10.48 20.31 11.02
C ALA A 385 10.89 18.83 11.12
N VAL A 386 12.19 18.54 11.04
CA VAL A 386 12.75 17.20 11.20
C VAL A 386 13.99 17.28 12.06
N VAL A 387 14.04 16.51 13.15
CA VAL A 387 15.22 16.43 14.01
C VAL A 387 15.57 14.98 14.31
N ARG A 388 16.85 14.72 14.64
CA ARG A 388 17.34 13.39 14.98
C ARG A 388 18.46 13.42 16.01
N HIS A 389 18.62 12.35 16.77
CA HIS A 389 19.71 12.17 17.72
C HIS A 389 19.92 10.69 18.11
N GLY A 390 20.98 10.41 18.87
CA GLY A 390 21.15 9.10 19.52
C GLY A 390 20.44 9.04 20.88
N PHE A 391 20.01 7.85 21.29
CA PHE A 391 19.48 7.59 22.63
C PHE A 391 19.98 6.23 23.13
N GLY A 392 20.88 6.24 24.12
CA GLY A 392 21.63 5.04 24.49
C GLY A 392 22.42 4.48 23.30
N ALA A 393 22.18 3.22 22.93
CA ALA A 393 22.75 2.59 21.74
C ALA A 393 21.89 2.75 20.47
N GLY A 394 20.66 3.26 20.61
CA GLY A 394 19.70 3.43 19.52
C GLY A 394 19.79 4.79 18.82
N ARG A 395 19.00 4.92 17.75
CA ARG A 395 18.88 6.13 16.93
C ARG A 395 17.42 6.55 16.87
N VAL A 396 17.17 7.86 16.98
CA VAL A 396 15.82 8.41 17.02
C VAL A 396 15.68 9.55 16.03
N ILE A 397 14.61 9.51 15.22
CA ILE A 397 14.27 10.53 14.23
C ILE A 397 12.80 10.91 14.32
N TYR A 398 12.50 12.19 14.10
CA TYR A 398 11.15 12.73 14.23
C TYR A 398 10.80 13.58 13.01
N PRO A 399 10.30 12.99 11.92
CA PRO A 399 9.66 13.75 10.86
C PRO A 399 8.31 14.28 11.37
N ASN A 400 8.21 15.59 11.60
CA ASN A 400 6.97 16.20 12.06
C ASN A 400 6.08 16.62 10.88
N LEU A 401 6.00 15.78 9.85
CA LEU A 401 5.24 15.90 8.60
C LEU A 401 4.89 14.48 8.12
N HIS A 402 3.85 14.33 7.32
CA HIS A 402 3.32 13.03 6.90
C HIS A 402 3.98 12.53 5.60
N LEU A 403 5.24 12.10 5.69
CA LEU A 403 6.03 11.56 4.57
C LEU A 403 5.55 10.19 4.06
N GLU A 404 4.63 9.56 4.79
CA GLU A 404 4.02 8.28 4.42
C GLU A 404 2.88 8.42 3.42
N VAL A 405 2.29 9.61 3.33
CA VAL A 405 1.19 9.91 2.40
C VAL A 405 1.77 10.05 1.00
N GLU A 406 1.08 9.49 0.01
CA GLU A 406 1.45 9.64 -1.40
C GLU A 406 0.35 10.39 -2.12
N GLU A 407 0.51 11.70 -2.24
CA GLU A 407 -0.51 12.59 -2.78
C GLU A 407 -0.71 12.38 -4.29
N GLY A 408 -1.95 12.10 -4.68
CA GLY A 408 -2.29 11.94 -6.10
C GLY A 408 -2.12 10.51 -6.63
N SER A 409 -1.90 9.54 -5.74
CA SER A 409 -1.78 8.13 -6.09
C SER A 409 -2.39 7.23 -5.03
N ASP A 410 -3.25 6.30 -5.44
CA ASP A 410 -3.85 5.30 -4.54
C ASP A 410 -2.82 4.25 -4.02
N ARG A 411 -1.50 4.46 -4.18
CA ARG A 411 -0.42 3.52 -3.83
C ARG A 411 -0.28 3.30 -2.32
N ASP A 412 -0.58 4.33 -1.54
CA ASP A 412 -0.54 4.34 -0.07
C ASP A 412 -1.85 3.80 0.57
N TRP A 413 -2.86 3.52 -0.27
CA TRP A 413 -4.20 3.08 0.12
C TRP A 413 -4.98 4.07 0.99
N MET A 414 -4.59 5.35 1.00
CA MET A 414 -5.26 6.41 1.76
C MET A 414 -6.24 7.20 0.89
N PHE A 415 -7.45 6.67 0.75
CA PHE A 415 -8.53 7.30 -0.04
C PHE A 415 -8.87 8.77 0.33
N THR A 416 -8.57 9.19 1.56
CA THR A 416 -8.84 10.55 2.04
C THR A 416 -7.74 11.56 1.70
N GLY A 417 -6.55 11.10 1.29
CA GLY A 417 -5.43 11.95 0.90
C GLY A 417 -5.41 12.33 -0.57
N ASP A 418 -5.99 11.49 -1.42
CA ASP A 418 -5.80 11.63 -2.86
C ASP A 418 -6.58 12.77 -3.51
N ARG A 419 -7.49 13.45 -2.78
CA ARG A 419 -8.42 14.44 -3.36
C ARG A 419 -8.71 15.60 -2.43
N ASP A 420 -8.57 16.81 -2.97
CA ASP A 420 -9.15 18.03 -2.44
C ASP A 420 -10.54 18.30 -3.03
N ALA A 421 -11.19 19.37 -2.56
CA ALA A 421 -12.50 19.81 -3.07
C ALA A 421 -12.51 20.06 -4.59
N ASP A 422 -11.35 20.33 -5.19
CA ASP A 422 -11.16 20.70 -6.59
C ASP A 422 -10.64 19.56 -7.49
N GLY A 423 -10.35 18.37 -6.94
CA GLY A 423 -9.84 17.21 -7.69
C GLY A 423 -8.67 16.51 -6.99
N PRO A 424 -8.00 15.57 -7.68
CA PRO A 424 -6.80 14.94 -7.15
C PRO A 424 -5.73 15.96 -6.76
N ILE A 425 -5.07 15.75 -5.63
CA ILE A 425 -3.93 16.59 -5.26
C ILE A 425 -2.79 16.24 -6.23
N SER A 426 -2.26 17.27 -6.90
CA SER A 426 -1.18 17.10 -7.86
C SER A 426 0.14 17.25 -7.13
N ASP A 427 0.73 16.14 -6.68
CA ASP A 427 2.13 16.09 -6.25
C ASP A 427 2.96 15.33 -7.28
N PRO A 428 3.99 15.96 -7.89
CA PRO A 428 4.84 15.29 -8.85
C PRO A 428 5.90 14.38 -8.21
N ASP A 429 6.17 14.52 -6.92
CA ASP A 429 7.25 13.83 -6.23
C ASP A 429 6.70 12.81 -5.20
N SER A 430 7.48 11.77 -4.89
CA SER A 430 7.17 10.80 -3.83
C SER A 430 8.17 10.94 -2.70
N GLU A 431 7.68 11.20 -1.48
CA GLU A 431 8.49 11.37 -0.28
C GLU A 431 9.05 10.04 0.24
N TRP A 432 8.64 8.91 -0.35
CA TRP A 432 9.01 7.59 0.13
C TRP A 432 10.51 7.31 0.05
N GLU A 433 11.25 7.96 -0.85
CA GLU A 433 12.72 7.89 -0.84
C GLU A 433 13.33 8.57 0.39
N LEU A 434 12.79 9.74 0.75
CA LEU A 434 13.18 10.47 1.95
C LEU A 434 12.78 9.68 3.20
N PHE A 435 11.54 9.17 3.25
CA PHE A 435 11.03 8.29 4.30
C PHE A 435 11.94 7.07 4.49
N ALA A 436 12.27 6.36 3.40
CA ALA A 436 13.15 5.20 3.45
C ALA A 436 14.53 5.55 3.99
N SER A 437 15.07 6.72 3.64
CA SER A 437 16.36 7.20 4.14
C SER A 437 16.32 7.51 5.64
N MET A 438 15.25 8.12 6.13
CA MET A 438 15.00 8.31 7.56
C MET A 438 14.88 6.97 8.30
N LEU A 439 14.15 6.01 7.72
CA LEU A 439 13.99 4.66 8.26
C LEU A 439 15.34 3.94 8.36
N ASN A 440 16.13 3.98 7.29
CA ASN A 440 17.49 3.41 7.22
C ASN A 440 18.39 3.97 8.32
N TRP A 441 18.28 5.27 8.57
CA TRP A 441 19.06 5.93 9.59
C TRP A 441 18.56 5.62 11.01
N ALA A 442 17.26 5.40 11.23
CA ALA A 442 16.76 5.06 12.57
C ALA A 442 17.13 3.63 13.01
N LEU A 443 17.34 2.71 12.07
CA LEU A 443 17.64 1.31 12.36
C LEU A 443 18.98 1.12 13.12
N PRO A 444 19.27 -0.04 13.70
CA PRO A 444 20.57 -0.31 14.33
C PRO A 444 21.70 -0.34 13.28
N ALA A 445 22.86 0.26 13.57
CA ALA A 445 23.98 0.33 12.63
C ALA A 445 24.55 -1.04 12.19
N THR A 446 24.24 -2.12 12.92
CA THR A 446 24.63 -3.50 12.60
C THR A 446 23.71 -4.17 11.57
N VAL A 447 22.53 -3.60 11.33
CA VAL A 447 21.69 -4.01 10.22
C VAL A 447 22.29 -3.36 8.99
N ALA A 448 23.06 -4.14 8.22
CA ALA A 448 23.50 -3.69 6.90
C ALA A 448 22.25 -3.17 6.19
N PRO A 449 22.25 -1.93 5.65
CA PRO A 449 21.12 -1.49 4.87
C PRO A 449 20.91 -2.57 3.79
N PRO A 450 19.72 -3.21 3.67
CA PRO A 450 19.32 -3.77 2.40
C PRO A 450 19.72 -2.75 1.35
N PRO A 451 20.27 -3.18 0.20
CA PRO A 451 20.55 -2.25 -0.88
C PRO A 451 19.27 -1.45 -1.06
N VAL A 452 19.30 -0.16 -0.69
CA VAL A 452 18.23 0.78 -1.01
C VAL A 452 18.05 0.54 -2.49
N ARG A 453 16.91 -0.03 -2.87
CA ARG A 453 16.48 0.02 -4.26
C ARG A 453 15.95 1.43 -4.33
N PRO A 454 16.75 2.43 -4.76
CA PRO A 454 16.15 3.72 -4.99
C PRO A 454 15.00 3.44 -5.96
N SER A 455 13.80 3.90 -5.63
CA SER A 455 12.80 4.18 -6.64
C SER A 455 13.25 5.43 -7.39
N VAL A 456 14.46 5.35 -7.98
CA VAL A 456 14.79 6.21 -9.09
C VAL A 456 13.83 5.71 -10.15
N ALA A 457 12.71 6.42 -10.31
CA ALA A 457 12.11 6.58 -11.61
C ALA A 457 13.29 6.94 -12.52
N LEU A 458 13.79 5.94 -13.25
CA LEU A 458 14.76 6.21 -14.30
C LEU A 458 13.98 7.10 -15.26
N PRO A 459 14.38 8.37 -15.43
CA PRO A 459 13.64 9.20 -16.34
C PRO A 459 13.82 8.51 -17.68
N LEU A 460 12.72 8.05 -18.27
CA LEU A 460 12.71 7.90 -19.72
C LEU A 460 13.15 9.28 -20.22
N HIS A 461 14.33 9.33 -20.82
CA HIS A 461 14.83 10.57 -21.37
C HIS A 461 14.45 10.59 -22.84
N PHE A 462 13.89 11.72 -23.28
CA PHE A 462 13.79 12.00 -24.70
C PHE A 462 15.16 11.86 -25.33
N GLY A 463 15.25 11.02 -26.35
CA GLY A 463 16.40 11.04 -27.22
C GLY A 463 16.50 12.40 -27.92
N PRO A 464 17.71 12.84 -28.32
CA PRO A 464 17.91 14.12 -29.02
C PRO A 464 17.21 14.21 -30.39
N GLY A 465 16.54 13.13 -30.83
CA GLY A 465 15.73 13.08 -32.04
C GLY A 465 14.22 13.05 -31.80
N ASP A 466 13.75 13.17 -30.56
CA ASP A 466 12.31 13.27 -30.27
C ASP A 466 11.76 14.64 -30.67
N ASP A 467 10.67 14.63 -31.43
CA ASP A 467 9.91 15.82 -31.83
C ASP A 467 8.39 15.58 -31.73
N SER A 468 8.00 14.65 -30.84
CA SER A 468 6.64 14.54 -30.35
C SER A 468 6.42 15.71 -29.38
N ASP A 469 5.40 16.54 -29.59
CA ASP A 469 5.13 17.69 -28.71
C ASP A 469 4.47 17.23 -27.37
N GLU A 470 4.62 15.96 -27.00
CA GLU A 470 3.90 15.26 -25.93
C GLU A 470 4.85 14.86 -24.79
N SER A 471 4.31 14.47 -23.63
CA SER A 471 5.11 14.18 -22.42
C SER A 471 5.41 12.68 -22.30
N LEU A 472 6.65 12.30 -21.98
CA LEU A 472 7.02 10.89 -21.71
C LEU A 472 6.37 10.31 -20.45
N SER A 473 5.85 11.15 -19.55
CA SER A 473 5.08 10.68 -18.39
C SER A 473 3.86 9.84 -18.82
N GLU A 474 3.35 10.05 -20.04
CA GLU A 474 2.24 9.30 -20.61
C GLU A 474 2.65 7.89 -21.09
N LEU A 475 3.95 7.65 -21.29
CA LEU A 475 4.53 6.32 -21.59
C LEU A 475 5.01 5.58 -20.33
N GLN A 476 5.03 6.24 -19.16
CA GLN A 476 5.47 5.66 -17.89
C GLN A 476 4.28 5.06 -17.12
N ALA A 477 4.28 3.74 -16.97
CA ALA A 477 3.54 3.07 -15.91
C ALA A 477 4.57 2.45 -14.95
N ASP A 478 4.40 2.63 -13.65
CA ASP A 478 5.35 2.16 -12.63
C ASP A 478 5.54 0.62 -12.68
N ASP A 479 6.76 0.18 -12.97
CA ASP A 479 7.19 -1.22 -12.86
C ASP A 479 7.69 -1.54 -11.44
N ALA A 480 6.79 -1.40 -10.46
CA ALA A 480 7.05 -1.81 -9.10
C ALA A 480 6.30 -3.11 -8.80
N TRP A 481 6.89 -4.24 -9.20
CA TRP A 481 6.70 -5.54 -8.54
C TRP A 481 5.27 -6.09 -8.53
N GLY A 482 4.66 -6.23 -9.71
CA GLY A 482 3.36 -6.89 -9.85
C GLY A 482 2.15 -6.05 -9.44
N ALA A 483 2.32 -4.74 -9.33
CA ALA A 483 1.18 -3.82 -9.26
C ALA A 483 0.42 -3.80 -10.60
N ILE A 484 -0.91 -3.73 -10.50
CA ILE A 484 -1.80 -3.40 -11.61
C ILE A 484 -1.35 -2.05 -12.19
N PRO A 485 -1.39 -1.83 -13.53
CA PRO A 485 -1.09 -0.53 -14.12
C PRO A 485 -1.82 0.58 -13.35
N THR A 486 -1.08 1.56 -12.86
CA THR A 486 -1.66 2.72 -12.18
C THR A 486 -2.71 3.35 -13.11
N LEU A 487 -3.93 3.55 -12.60
CA LEU A 487 -5.02 4.23 -13.31
C LEU A 487 -4.78 5.75 -13.44
N ALA A 488 -3.62 6.24 -13.00
CA ALA A 488 -3.20 7.64 -13.13
C ALA A 488 -2.71 7.90 -14.56
N VAL A 489 -3.67 8.01 -15.48
CA VAL A 489 -3.42 8.58 -16.81
C VAL A 489 -3.27 10.09 -16.63
N VAL A 490 -2.06 10.62 -16.84
CA VAL A 490 -1.88 12.05 -17.13
C VAL A 490 -2.22 12.23 -18.60
N GLY A 491 -3.13 13.14 -18.96
CA GLY A 491 -3.58 13.31 -20.34
C GLY A 491 -4.61 12.26 -20.79
N ASP A 492 -4.59 11.87 -22.07
CA ASP A 492 -5.41 10.75 -22.58
C ASP A 492 -4.63 9.42 -22.65
N GLY A 493 -3.35 9.42 -22.25
CA GLY A 493 -2.51 8.24 -22.13
C GLY A 493 -2.01 7.69 -23.46
N ARG A 494 -1.90 8.53 -24.49
CA ARG A 494 -1.53 8.12 -25.85
C ARG A 494 -0.46 9.03 -26.43
N LEU A 495 0.64 8.41 -26.88
CA LEU A 495 1.64 9.11 -27.67
C LEU A 495 1.22 9.19 -29.14
N THR A 496 0.77 10.36 -29.59
CA THR A 496 0.27 10.61 -30.95
C THR A 496 1.35 11.23 -31.83
N LEU A 497 1.69 10.55 -32.93
CA LEU A 497 2.63 11.05 -33.93
C LEU A 497 1.93 11.42 -35.23
N ALA A 498 2.08 12.69 -35.64
CA ALA A 498 1.71 13.14 -36.97
C ALA A 498 2.77 12.75 -38.03
N PRO A 499 2.43 12.79 -39.33
CA PRO A 499 3.38 12.49 -40.40
C PRO A 499 4.65 13.34 -40.32
N GLY A 500 5.80 12.66 -40.22
CA GLY A 500 7.11 13.29 -40.16
C GLY A 500 7.64 13.51 -38.75
N GLN A 501 6.81 13.35 -37.72
CA GLN A 501 7.25 13.32 -36.32
C GLN A 501 7.86 11.96 -35.96
N SER A 502 8.58 11.95 -34.86
CA SER A 502 9.27 10.81 -34.32
C SER A 502 9.28 10.87 -32.81
N TRP A 503 9.27 9.69 -32.20
CA TRP A 503 9.59 9.56 -30.80
C TRP A 503 10.87 8.78 -30.61
N GLN A 504 11.66 9.13 -29.59
CA GLN A 504 12.86 8.39 -29.20
C GLN A 504 12.93 8.25 -27.68
N VAL A 505 12.94 7.01 -27.21
CA VAL A 505 12.90 6.65 -25.78
C VAL A 505 14.11 5.78 -25.46
N GLY A 506 14.76 6.01 -24.32
CA GLY A 506 15.87 5.16 -23.85
C GLY A 506 15.97 5.13 -22.33
N GLY A 507 16.99 4.43 -21.81
CA GLY A 507 17.22 4.31 -20.37
C GLY A 507 16.47 3.15 -19.71
N PHE A 508 16.29 2.04 -20.43
CA PHE A 508 15.62 0.85 -19.90
C PHE A 508 16.53 0.13 -18.88
N GLY A 509 16.05 -0.17 -17.67
CA GLY A 509 16.74 -1.09 -16.76
C GLY A 509 17.22 -0.45 -15.45
N ALA A 510 16.59 -0.86 -14.36
CA ALA A 510 17.11 -0.64 -13.01
C ALA A 510 17.66 -1.96 -12.45
N ARG A 511 18.99 -2.05 -12.35
CA ARG A 511 19.74 -2.81 -11.33
C ARG A 511 19.29 -4.25 -11.03
N VAL A 512 18.81 -5.01 -12.02
CA VAL A 512 18.71 -6.47 -11.86
C VAL A 512 20.13 -7.03 -11.98
N ARG A 513 20.68 -7.56 -10.89
CA ARG A 513 22.00 -8.23 -10.91
C ARG A 513 21.91 -9.70 -11.35
N LEU A 514 20.83 -10.07 -12.02
CA LEU A 514 20.54 -11.42 -12.48
C LEU A 514 20.71 -11.48 -14.00
N GLY A 515 20.96 -12.68 -14.54
CA GLY A 515 20.99 -12.88 -15.99
C GLY A 515 19.66 -12.51 -16.62
N VAL A 516 19.68 -11.96 -17.85
CA VAL A 516 18.47 -11.74 -18.65
C VAL A 516 18.14 -13.06 -19.34
N GLU A 517 17.14 -13.78 -18.85
CA GLU A 517 16.65 -15.03 -19.47
C GLU A 517 15.63 -14.75 -20.59
N GLN A 518 14.96 -13.61 -20.52
CA GLN A 518 14.03 -13.13 -21.53
C GLN A 518 14.02 -11.59 -21.56
N ALA A 519 13.98 -11.01 -22.75
CA ALA A 519 13.72 -9.60 -22.97
C ALA A 519 12.79 -9.44 -24.18
N LEU A 520 11.54 -9.06 -23.94
CA LEU A 520 10.52 -8.88 -24.99
C LEU A 520 10.09 -7.41 -25.03
N LEU A 521 10.28 -6.75 -26.16
CA LEU A 521 9.67 -5.46 -26.45
C LEU A 521 8.21 -5.70 -26.85
N GLU A 522 7.27 -5.05 -26.18
CA GLU A 522 5.84 -5.08 -26.49
C GLU A 522 5.35 -3.67 -26.80
N ILE A 523 4.72 -3.51 -27.97
CA ILE A 523 4.16 -2.26 -28.46
C ILE A 523 2.66 -2.44 -28.64
N GLU A 524 1.86 -1.59 -27.99
CA GLU A 524 0.44 -1.44 -28.27
C GLU A 524 0.23 -0.14 -29.05
N SER A 525 -0.35 -0.26 -30.25
CA SER A 525 -0.54 0.88 -31.14
C SER A 525 -1.92 0.89 -31.79
N SER A 526 -2.38 2.09 -32.12
CA SER A 526 -3.64 2.34 -32.79
C SER A 526 -3.43 3.28 -33.98
N ALA A 527 -4.21 3.12 -35.05
CA ALA A 527 -4.17 4.02 -36.20
C ALA A 527 -5.47 4.00 -37.01
N PRO A 528 -5.88 5.15 -37.58
CA PRO A 528 -7.08 5.24 -38.38
C PRO A 528 -6.97 4.45 -39.69
N ALA A 529 -8.11 4.22 -40.36
CA ALA A 529 -8.16 3.45 -41.60
C ALA A 529 -7.42 4.09 -42.79
N ASP A 530 -7.18 5.40 -42.74
CA ASP A 530 -6.44 6.15 -43.74
C ASP A 530 -4.94 6.27 -43.43
N TYR A 531 -4.45 5.61 -42.37
CA TYR A 531 -3.03 5.48 -42.08
C TYR A 531 -2.28 4.80 -43.24
N GLN A 532 -1.21 5.42 -43.71
CA GLN A 532 -0.39 4.89 -44.83
C GLN A 532 1.10 4.76 -44.47
N GLY A 533 1.44 4.83 -43.19
CA GLY A 533 2.82 4.67 -42.73
C GLY A 533 3.31 3.24 -42.95
N SER A 534 4.62 3.13 -43.20
CA SER A 534 5.36 1.88 -43.39
C SER A 534 6.57 1.76 -42.46
N ALA A 535 6.81 2.80 -41.65
CA ALA A 535 7.85 2.84 -40.65
C ALA A 535 7.69 1.71 -39.63
N THR A 536 8.82 1.24 -39.14
CA THR A 536 8.89 0.24 -38.07
C THR A 536 9.46 0.87 -36.81
N VAL A 537 9.11 0.33 -35.64
CA VAL A 537 9.89 0.62 -34.43
C VAL A 537 11.33 0.12 -34.64
N GLU A 538 12.29 0.97 -34.32
CA GLU A 538 13.72 0.69 -34.41
C GLU A 538 14.34 0.68 -33.02
N TRP A 539 15.45 -0.03 -32.87
CA TRP A 539 16.21 -0.09 -31.62
C TRP A 539 17.73 0.01 -31.88
N ARG A 540 18.49 0.41 -30.86
CA ARG A 540 19.96 0.35 -30.87
C ARG A 540 20.52 0.25 -29.45
N LEU A 541 21.79 -0.12 -29.34
CA LEU A 541 22.56 -0.03 -28.10
C LEU A 541 23.53 1.16 -28.18
N GLY A 542 23.32 2.17 -27.35
CA GLY A 542 24.11 3.40 -27.25
C GLY A 542 24.32 4.06 -28.61
N GLN A 543 25.58 4.24 -29.02
CA GLN A 543 25.93 4.88 -30.31
C GLN A 543 25.89 3.91 -31.51
N GLY A 544 25.25 2.75 -31.36
CA GLY A 544 25.05 1.78 -32.44
C GLY A 544 24.21 2.32 -33.60
N ALA A 545 24.22 1.58 -34.72
CA ALA A 545 23.29 1.82 -35.81
C ALA A 545 21.88 1.35 -35.41
N TRP A 546 20.86 2.10 -35.82
CA TRP A 546 19.46 1.70 -35.66
C TRP A 546 19.17 0.41 -36.43
N GLN A 547 18.48 -0.51 -35.76
CA GLN A 547 18.03 -1.79 -36.29
C GLN A 547 16.51 -1.84 -36.24
N SER A 548 15.88 -2.34 -37.30
CA SER A 548 14.43 -2.51 -37.32
C SER A 548 13.99 -3.70 -36.46
N THR A 549 12.92 -3.52 -35.70
CA THR A 549 12.22 -4.62 -34.99
C THR A 549 11.23 -5.35 -35.91
N GLY A 550 10.85 -4.73 -37.03
CA GLY A 550 9.75 -5.19 -37.89
C GLY A 550 8.34 -4.90 -37.34
N LEU A 551 8.21 -4.34 -36.14
CA LEU A 551 6.92 -3.93 -35.57
C LEU A 551 6.41 -2.69 -36.30
N GLN A 552 5.25 -2.76 -36.95
CA GLN A 552 4.67 -1.69 -37.77
C GLN A 552 3.30 -1.29 -37.25
N VAL A 553 2.97 0.00 -37.26
CA VAL A 553 1.60 0.43 -36.98
C VAL A 553 0.73 0.09 -38.20
N HIS A 554 -0.33 -0.72 -38.01
CA HIS A 554 -1.21 -1.11 -39.11
C HIS A 554 -2.42 -0.17 -39.24
N PRO A 555 -2.92 0.10 -40.46
CA PRO A 555 -4.14 0.86 -40.63
C PRO A 555 -5.35 0.13 -40.03
N SER A 556 -6.26 0.89 -39.41
CA SER A 556 -7.41 0.35 -38.66
C SER A 556 -7.02 -0.53 -37.46
N SER A 557 -5.83 -0.34 -36.89
CA SER A 557 -5.48 -0.91 -35.59
C SER A 557 -6.16 -0.11 -34.47
N ASP A 558 -6.61 -0.81 -33.44
CA ASP A 558 -7.21 -0.28 -32.22
C ASP A 558 -6.70 -1.17 -31.07
N GLY A 559 -5.65 -0.71 -30.39
CA GLY A 559 -4.92 -1.48 -29.37
C GLY A 559 -4.21 -2.72 -29.92
N GLU A 560 -3.57 -2.64 -31.10
CA GLU A 560 -2.84 -3.78 -31.64
C GLU A 560 -1.52 -3.99 -30.88
N VAL A 561 -1.40 -5.13 -30.22
CA VAL A 561 -0.20 -5.55 -29.49
C VAL A 561 0.73 -6.36 -30.39
N GLN A 562 1.98 -5.93 -30.52
CA GLN A 562 3.05 -6.64 -31.23
C GLN A 562 4.27 -6.83 -30.32
N ILE A 563 4.99 -7.94 -30.51
CA ILE A 563 6.09 -8.35 -29.63
C ILE A 563 7.36 -8.61 -30.45
N PHE A 564 8.50 -8.11 -29.98
CA PHE A 564 9.83 -8.37 -30.52
C PHE A 564 10.78 -8.94 -29.46
N ASP A 565 11.50 -10.01 -29.79
CA ASP A 565 12.45 -10.67 -28.90
C ASP A 565 13.80 -9.96 -28.91
N LEU A 566 13.98 -9.03 -27.96
CA LEU A 566 15.21 -8.26 -27.79
C LEU A 566 16.39 -9.17 -27.40
N LEU A 567 16.13 -10.24 -26.64
CA LEU A 567 17.17 -11.19 -26.24
C LEU A 567 17.74 -11.92 -27.46
N ALA A 568 16.87 -12.43 -28.34
CA ALA A 568 17.29 -13.03 -29.60
C ALA A 568 18.00 -12.03 -30.53
N ALA A 569 17.70 -10.74 -30.38
CA ALA A 569 18.34 -9.64 -31.10
C ALA A 569 19.70 -9.20 -30.50
N GLY A 570 20.08 -9.75 -29.34
CA GLY A 570 21.39 -9.52 -28.70
C GLY A 570 21.37 -8.62 -27.46
N VAL A 571 20.20 -8.20 -26.97
CA VAL A 571 20.04 -7.49 -25.69
C VAL A 571 19.99 -8.53 -24.58
N SER A 572 21.17 -8.93 -24.10
CA SER A 572 21.33 -10.12 -23.24
C SER A 572 21.87 -9.82 -21.85
N THR A 573 22.20 -8.57 -21.59
CA THR A 573 22.73 -8.11 -20.32
C THR A 573 21.98 -6.87 -19.85
N VAL A 574 22.10 -6.57 -18.56
CA VAL A 574 21.54 -5.33 -18.01
C VAL A 574 22.23 -4.09 -18.59
N ASP A 575 23.53 -4.16 -18.87
CA ASP A 575 24.26 -3.09 -19.56
C ASP A 575 23.68 -2.85 -20.98
N ASP A 576 23.22 -3.91 -21.67
CA ASP A 576 22.54 -3.77 -22.96
C ASP A 576 21.17 -3.09 -22.80
N LEU A 577 20.40 -3.43 -21.76
CA LEU A 577 19.14 -2.76 -21.47
C LEU A 577 19.37 -1.28 -21.16
N GLU A 578 20.35 -0.95 -20.31
CA GLU A 578 20.67 0.44 -19.95
C GLU A 578 21.11 1.26 -21.17
N ALA A 579 21.78 0.61 -22.12
CA ALA A 579 22.17 1.21 -23.39
C ALA A 579 21.06 1.19 -24.46
N LEU A 580 19.94 0.51 -24.21
CA LEU A 580 18.88 0.34 -25.19
C LEU A 580 18.18 1.68 -25.43
N GLU A 581 18.08 2.03 -26.71
CA GLU A 581 17.26 3.12 -27.20
C GLU A 581 16.28 2.57 -28.23
N LEU A 582 15.02 3.03 -28.16
CA LEU A 582 13.94 2.76 -29.08
C LEU A 582 13.57 4.04 -29.81
N ARG A 583 13.13 3.90 -31.06
CA ARG A 583 12.65 5.04 -31.86
C ARG A 583 11.57 4.60 -32.83
N PHE A 584 10.64 5.49 -33.09
CA PHE A 584 9.76 5.40 -34.25
C PHE A 584 9.81 6.72 -35.02
N VAL A 585 9.87 6.67 -36.35
CA VAL A 585 9.86 7.86 -37.21
C VAL A 585 8.70 7.72 -38.19
N HIS A 586 7.65 8.53 -38.02
CA HIS A 586 6.48 8.49 -38.88
C HIS A 586 6.83 9.01 -40.28
N ASP A 587 6.40 8.28 -41.32
CA ASP A 587 6.67 8.68 -42.71
C ASP A 587 6.06 10.06 -43.01
N ALA A 588 6.89 11.05 -43.41
CA ALA A 588 6.45 12.44 -43.64
C ALA A 588 5.39 12.63 -44.75
N GLY A 589 5.12 11.59 -45.54
CA GLY A 589 4.18 11.62 -46.66
C GLY A 589 2.96 10.70 -46.50
N SER A 590 2.86 9.93 -45.41
CA SER A 590 1.69 9.09 -45.14
C SER A 590 0.55 9.94 -44.59
N GLY A 591 -0.69 9.63 -44.95
CA GLY A 591 -1.87 10.14 -44.22
C GLY A 591 -2.04 9.45 -42.87
N GLY A 592 -2.88 10.02 -42.00
CA GLY A 592 -3.19 9.51 -40.66
C GLY A 592 -2.20 9.95 -39.57
N VAL A 593 -2.52 9.60 -38.33
CA VAL A 593 -1.62 9.66 -37.16
C VAL A 593 -1.32 8.24 -36.69
N ALA A 594 -0.21 8.03 -35.99
CA ALA A 594 0.08 6.80 -35.27
C ALA A 594 0.00 7.06 -33.78
N ASP A 595 -0.82 6.30 -33.07
CA ASP A 595 -0.96 6.40 -31.62
C ASP A 595 -0.25 5.20 -30.99
N PHE A 596 0.55 5.46 -29.96
CA PHE A 596 1.16 4.43 -29.12
C PHE A 596 0.52 4.48 -27.74
N ASP A 597 -0.34 3.51 -27.47
CA ASP A 597 -0.98 3.33 -26.16
C ASP A 597 0.06 2.75 -25.16
N ARG A 598 1.05 1.98 -25.64
CA ARG A 598 1.99 1.26 -24.78
C ARG A 598 3.33 0.93 -25.44
N VAL A 599 4.45 1.13 -24.74
CA VAL A 599 5.79 0.70 -25.18
C VAL A 599 6.59 0.11 -24.00
N TRP A 600 6.58 -1.21 -23.85
CA TRP A 600 7.12 -1.90 -22.66
C TRP A 600 8.20 -2.93 -22.98
N ILE A 601 9.08 -3.20 -22.01
CA ILE A 601 10.02 -4.33 -22.07
C ILE A 601 9.70 -5.30 -20.95
N ARG A 602 9.30 -6.52 -21.30
CA ARG A 602 9.10 -7.62 -20.36
C ARG A 602 10.41 -8.36 -20.16
N LEU A 603 10.85 -8.47 -18.92
CA LEU A 603 12.07 -9.18 -18.53
C LEU A 603 11.72 -10.46 -17.76
N ALA A 604 12.49 -11.53 -17.98
CA ALA A 604 12.58 -12.65 -17.04
C ALA A 604 14.04 -12.81 -16.64
N THR A 605 14.30 -13.09 -15.37
CA THR A 605 15.66 -13.13 -14.84
C THR A 605 15.97 -14.41 -14.08
N ASP A 606 17.26 -14.80 -14.04
CA ASP A 606 17.73 -16.02 -13.35
C ASP A 606 17.27 -16.01 -11.88
N GLY A 607 16.17 -16.69 -11.56
CA GLY A 607 15.63 -16.75 -10.20
C GLY A 607 14.11 -16.66 -10.08
N ASP A 608 13.41 -16.18 -11.12
CA ASP A 608 11.95 -16.03 -11.12
C ASP A 608 11.23 -17.33 -11.49
N ALA A 609 11.36 -18.33 -10.61
CA ALA A 609 10.44 -19.46 -10.56
C ALA A 609 9.25 -19.24 -9.61
N ASP A 610 9.07 -18.03 -9.06
CA ASP A 610 7.93 -17.65 -8.22
C ASP A 610 7.44 -16.23 -8.54
#